data_AF-A0A9Q3W3A5-F1
#
_entry.id   AF-A0A9Q3W3A5-F1
#
_cell.length_a   1.000
_cell.length_b   1.000
_cell.length_c   1.000
_cell.angle_alpha   90.00
_cell.angle_beta   90.00
_cell.angle_gamma   90.00
#
_symmetry.space_group_name_H-M   'P 1'
#
loop_
_entity.id
_entity.type
_entity.pdbx_description
1 polymer ?
#
loop_
_entity_poly.entity_id
_entity_poly.type
_entity_poly.pdbx_seq_one_letter_code
_entity_poly.pdbx_strand_id
1 'polypeptide(L)'
;MTSIEVNTADGVHPLTMADLEALKANLIEVLSEKKPEQDYGFLIGELRDHSAPMISEDGVARIGGWRLTEISGRPVFERQQMPRAPMMRFFHAPIALDENGRWRITDVIIVKVRGR
;
A
#
# COMPACT_ATOMS: atom_id res chain seq x y z
N MET A 1 12.39 -5.92 -17.83
CA MET A 1 11.30 -5.28 -17.04
C MET A 1 11.54 -5.67 -15.60
N THR A 2 11.59 -4.70 -14.69
CA THR A 2 11.78 -4.97 -13.25
C THR A 2 10.45 -5.37 -12.64
N SER A 3 10.40 -6.54 -12.01
CA SER A 3 9.23 -7.07 -11.31
C SER A 3 9.66 -7.82 -10.05
N ILE A 4 8.75 -7.97 -9.10
CA ILE A 4 8.90 -8.85 -7.94
C ILE A 4 7.79 -9.90 -7.93
N GLU A 5 8.03 -11.00 -7.23
CA GLU A 5 7.03 -12.03 -7.00
C GLU A 5 6.22 -11.71 -5.73
N VAL A 6 4.89 -11.77 -5.83
CA VAL A 6 3.98 -11.52 -4.72
C VAL A 6 3.10 -12.75 -4.51
N ASN A 7 3.11 -13.25 -3.28
CA ASN A 7 2.26 -14.38 -2.88
C ASN A 7 0.83 -13.89 -2.63
N THR A 8 -0.15 -14.57 -3.24
CA THR A 8 -1.58 -14.43 -3.00
C THR A 8 -2.16 -15.78 -2.56
N ALA A 9 -3.45 -15.82 -2.23
CA ALA A 9 -4.13 -17.08 -1.94
C ALA A 9 -4.16 -18.03 -3.16
N ASP A 10 -4.12 -17.47 -4.37
CA ASP A 10 -4.29 -18.20 -5.63
C ASP A 10 -2.95 -18.59 -6.28
N GLY A 11 -1.83 -18.09 -5.75
CA GLY A 11 -0.50 -18.44 -6.21
C GLY A 11 0.51 -17.30 -6.10
N VAL A 12 1.59 -17.42 -6.87
CA VAL A 12 2.64 -16.39 -6.94
C VAL A 12 2.45 -15.61 -8.24
N HIS A 13 2.36 -14.29 -8.13
CA HIS A 13 2.08 -13.42 -9.27
C HIS A 13 3.11 -12.30 -9.38
N PRO A 14 3.53 -11.94 -10.60
CA PRO A 14 4.45 -10.83 -10.78
C PRO A 14 3.77 -9.49 -10.48
N LEU A 15 4.51 -8.60 -9.84
CA LEU A 15 4.18 -7.20 -9.65
C LEU A 15 5.24 -6.36 -10.35
N THR A 16 4.83 -5.68 -11.42
CA THR A 16 5.71 -4.87 -12.26
C THR A 16 5.71 -3.40 -11.83
N MET A 17 6.64 -2.61 -12.38
CA MET A 17 6.63 -1.16 -12.18
C MET A 17 5.34 -0.50 -12.67
N ALA A 18 4.76 -0.97 -13.78
CA ALA A 18 3.51 -0.44 -14.30
C ALA A 18 2.33 -0.75 -13.36
N ASP A 19 2.34 -1.92 -12.72
CA ASP A 19 1.34 -2.27 -11.71
C ASP A 19 1.45 -1.36 -10.49
N LEU A 20 2.66 -0.97 -10.08
CA LEU A 20 2.85 -0.04 -8.97
C LEU A 20 2.33 1.37 -9.27
N GLU A 21 2.52 1.86 -10.50
CA GLU A 21 1.93 3.13 -10.95
C GLU A 21 0.40 3.08 -10.95
N ALA A 22 -0.17 1.97 -11.43
CA ALA A 22 -1.61 1.74 -11.40
C ALA A 22 -2.16 1.63 -9.97
N LEU A 23 -1.45 0.91 -9.09
CA LEU A 23 -1.80 0.76 -7.67
C LEU A 23 -1.70 2.09 -6.93
N LYS A 24 -0.73 2.95 -7.26
CA LYS A 24 -0.63 4.30 -6.70
C LYS A 24 -1.87 5.12 -7.04
N ALA A 25 -2.28 5.13 -8.31
CA ALA A 25 -3.50 5.82 -8.73
C ALA A 25 -4.74 5.26 -8.01
N ASN A 26 -4.86 3.93 -7.96
CA ASN A 26 -5.97 3.26 -7.29
C ASN A 26 -5.99 3.50 -5.76
N LEU A 27 -4.84 3.60 -5.11
CA LEU A 27 -4.75 3.94 -3.69
C LEU A 27 -5.26 5.36 -3.41
N ILE A 28 -4.96 6.32 -4.29
CA ILE A 28 -5.49 7.69 -4.19
C ILE A 28 -7.02 7.68 -4.32
N GLU A 29 -7.56 6.92 -5.27
CA GLU A 29 -9.01 6.74 -5.47
C GLU A 29 -9.67 6.19 -4.20
N VAL A 30 -9.18 5.05 -3.69
CA VAL A 30 -9.72 4.40 -2.48
C VAL A 30 -9.67 5.35 -1.28
N LEU A 31 -8.56 6.07 -1.08
CA LEU A 31 -8.45 7.06 0.01
C LEU A 31 -9.43 8.23 -0.15
N SER A 32 -9.72 8.66 -1.38
CA SER A 32 -10.64 9.77 -1.67
C SER A 32 -12.10 9.39 -1.46
N GLU A 33 -12.46 8.12 -1.65
CA GLU A 33 -13.81 7.60 -1.45
C GLU A 33 -14.14 7.31 0.03
N LYS A 34 -13.11 7.21 0.89
CA LYS A 34 -13.32 7.04 2.33
C LYS A 34 -14.03 8.25 2.94
N LYS A 35 -14.96 7.97 3.87
CA LYS A 35 -15.71 9.02 4.57
C LYS A 35 -14.75 10.02 5.25
N PRO A 36 -15.04 11.33 5.20
CA PRO A 36 -14.17 12.41 5.67
C PRO A 36 -13.96 12.45 7.19
N GLU A 37 -14.60 11.56 7.95
CA GLU A 37 -14.39 11.41 9.40
C GLU A 37 -12.94 11.00 9.76
N GLN A 38 -12.19 10.50 8.77
CA GLN A 38 -10.76 10.19 8.86
C GLN A 38 -10.01 11.08 7.86
N ASP A 39 -9.23 12.03 8.37
CA ASP A 39 -8.43 12.93 7.52
C ASP A 39 -7.29 12.16 6.84
N TYR A 40 -7.57 11.72 5.62
CA TYR A 40 -6.61 11.08 4.71
C TYR A 40 -5.91 12.08 3.78
N GLY A 41 -6.20 13.38 3.91
CA GLY A 41 -5.68 14.42 3.00
C GLY A 41 -4.16 14.43 2.95
N PHE A 42 -3.50 14.18 4.08
CA PHE A 42 -2.04 14.10 4.12
C PHE A 42 -1.48 12.88 3.36
N LEU A 43 -2.17 11.73 3.37
CA LEU A 43 -1.74 10.54 2.61
C LEU A 43 -1.93 10.77 1.11
N ILE A 44 -3.04 11.40 0.73
CA ILE A 44 -3.30 11.76 -0.67
C ILE A 44 -2.25 12.76 -1.17
N GLY A 45 -1.91 13.76 -0.37
CA GLY A 45 -0.83 14.72 -0.67
C GLY A 45 0.52 14.03 -0.85
N GLU A 46 0.90 13.14 0.09
CA GLU A 46 2.13 12.34 -0.03
C GLU A 46 2.17 11.52 -1.32
N LEU A 47 1.05 10.87 -1.67
CA LEU A 47 0.96 10.05 -2.88
C LEU A 47 1.10 10.89 -4.15
N ARG A 48 0.52 12.09 -4.19
CA ARG A 48 0.62 12.98 -5.35
C ARG A 48 2.00 13.60 -5.52
N ASP A 49 2.59 14.08 -4.43
CA ASP A 49 3.74 14.99 -4.52
C ASP A 49 5.09 14.28 -4.36
N HIS A 50 5.14 13.14 -3.64
CA HIS A 50 6.39 12.56 -3.14
C HIS A 50 6.50 11.04 -3.27
N SER A 51 5.58 10.39 -3.99
CA SER A 51 5.52 8.92 -4.04
C SER A 51 5.81 8.36 -5.43
N ALA A 52 7.08 8.42 -5.86
CA ALA A 52 7.50 7.66 -7.03
C ALA A 52 7.50 6.16 -6.69
N PRO A 53 6.83 5.30 -7.49
CA PRO A 53 6.96 3.87 -7.37
C PRO A 53 8.40 3.39 -7.56
N MET A 54 8.79 2.38 -6.80
CA MET A 54 10.11 1.76 -6.94
C MET A 54 10.07 0.28 -6.58
N ILE A 55 10.98 -0.48 -7.18
CA ILE A 55 11.35 -1.83 -6.78
C ILE A 55 12.84 -1.76 -6.50
N SER A 56 13.25 -1.99 -5.25
CA SER A 56 14.68 -2.04 -4.90
C SER A 56 15.30 -3.39 -5.27
N GLU A 57 16.62 -3.42 -5.35
CA GLU A 57 17.41 -4.61 -5.71
C GLU A 57 17.20 -5.78 -4.74
N ASP A 58 16.83 -5.50 -3.49
CA ASP A 58 16.46 -6.48 -2.46
C ASP A 58 15.03 -7.04 -2.64
N GLY A 59 14.35 -6.71 -3.73
CA GLY A 59 13.00 -7.21 -4.04
C GLY A 59 11.88 -6.52 -3.28
N VAL A 60 12.12 -5.33 -2.71
CA VAL A 60 11.08 -4.58 -2.00
C VAL A 60 10.40 -3.56 -2.92
N ALA A 61 9.08 -3.69 -3.08
CA ALA A 61 8.27 -2.69 -3.76
C ALA A 61 7.83 -1.57 -2.81
N ARG A 62 7.85 -0.32 -3.29
CA ARG A 62 7.38 0.86 -2.55
C ARG A 62 6.61 1.83 -3.45
N ILE A 63 5.73 2.60 -2.82
CA ILE A 63 5.05 3.77 -3.38
C ILE A 63 5.27 4.90 -2.37
N GLY A 64 6.34 5.69 -2.56
CA GLY A 64 6.75 6.69 -1.56
C GLY A 64 7.00 6.05 -0.19
N GLY A 65 6.29 6.52 0.85
CA GLY A 65 6.39 5.97 2.21
C GLY A 65 5.65 4.63 2.41
N TRP A 66 4.91 4.15 1.42
CA TRP A 66 4.21 2.87 1.48
C TRP A 66 5.13 1.74 1.04
N ARG A 67 5.29 0.72 1.87
CA ARG A 67 6.12 -0.46 1.58
C ARG A 67 5.24 -1.69 1.41
N LEU A 68 5.48 -2.47 0.36
CA LEU A 68 4.85 -3.77 0.23
C LEU A 68 5.44 -4.74 1.28
N THR A 69 4.55 -5.39 2.02
CA THR A 69 4.87 -6.41 3.01
C THR A 69 3.81 -7.50 2.98
N GLU A 70 4.04 -8.57 3.71
CA GLU A 70 3.04 -9.60 3.98
C GLU A 70 2.52 -9.45 5.42
N ILE A 71 1.20 -9.48 5.58
CA ILE A 71 0.53 -9.48 6.89
C ILE A 71 -0.48 -10.62 6.89
N SER A 72 -0.30 -11.58 7.80
CA SER A 72 -1.16 -12.76 7.92
C SER A 72 -1.33 -13.53 6.60
N GLY A 73 -0.24 -13.69 5.85
CA GLY A 73 -0.25 -14.39 4.56
C GLY A 73 -0.88 -13.60 3.40
N ARG A 74 -1.10 -12.29 3.55
CA ARG A 74 -1.70 -11.44 2.52
C ARG A 74 -0.76 -10.29 2.14
N PRO A 75 -0.65 -9.94 0.86
CA PRO A 75 0.15 -8.81 0.42
C PRO A 75 -0.55 -7.48 0.77
N VAL A 76 0.19 -6.58 1.41
CA VAL A 76 -0.31 -5.31 1.93
C VAL A 76 0.72 -4.21 1.72
N PHE A 77 0.28 -3.06 1.21
CA PHE A 77 1.06 -1.84 1.33
C PHE A 77 0.88 -1.25 2.73
N GLU A 78 1.97 -1.17 3.49
CA GLU A 78 1.99 -0.59 4.82
C GLU A 78 2.62 0.80 4.78
N ARG A 79 1.97 1.75 5.45
CA ARG A 79 2.50 3.09 5.73
C ARG A 79 2.44 3.38 7.21
N GLN A 80 3.61 3.52 7.83
CA GLN A 80 3.71 3.89 9.24
C GLN A 80 3.65 5.41 9.42
N GLN A 81 2.62 5.95 10.06
CA GLN A 81 2.64 7.35 10.47
C GLN A 81 3.74 7.55 11.53
N MET A 82 4.72 8.42 11.24
CA MET A 82 5.80 8.73 12.19
C MET A 82 5.24 9.14 13.56
N PRO A 83 5.93 8.77 14.66
CA PRO A 83 5.32 8.73 15.98
C PRO A 83 4.95 10.12 16.50
N ARG A 84 3.65 10.30 16.81
CA ARG A 84 3.24 11.11 17.96
C ARG A 84 3.06 10.12 19.11
N ALA A 85 4.12 9.88 19.89
CA ALA A 85 4.01 9.09 21.11
C ALA A 85 2.81 9.61 21.95
N PRO A 86 1.99 8.73 22.55
CA PRO A 86 2.22 7.31 22.83
C PRO A 86 1.54 6.31 21.86
N MET A 87 1.00 6.73 20.71
CA MET A 87 0.25 5.84 19.81
C MET A 87 0.82 5.83 18.39
N MET A 88 1.33 4.66 17.97
CA MET A 88 1.74 4.44 16.58
C MET A 88 0.53 4.08 15.73
N ARG A 89 0.45 4.69 14.54
CA ARG A 89 -0.59 4.38 13.56
C ARG A 89 0.06 3.82 12.30
N PHE A 90 -0.46 2.70 11.84
CA PHE A 90 -0.14 2.12 10.55
C PHE A 90 -1.38 2.21 9.67
N PHE A 91 -1.17 2.48 8.40
CA PHE A 91 -2.18 2.34 7.37
C PHE A 91 -1.83 1.10 6.56
N HIS A 92 -2.79 0.20 6.46
CA HIS A 92 -2.66 -1.05 5.72
C HIS A 92 -3.58 -0.97 4.52
N ALA A 93 -3.01 -1.11 3.32
CA ALA A 93 -3.72 -1.15 2.06
C ALA A 93 -3.52 -2.53 1.41
N PRO A 94 -4.39 -3.52 1.72
CA PRO A 94 -4.28 -4.84 1.11
C PRO A 94 -4.45 -4.76 -0.40
N ILE A 95 -3.69 -5.60 -1.11
CA ILE A 95 -3.81 -5.75 -2.57
C ILE A 95 -4.30 -7.14 -2.94
N ALA A 96 -5.03 -7.23 -4.04
CA ALA A 96 -5.46 -8.48 -4.65
C ALA A 96 -5.49 -8.34 -6.16
N LEU A 97 -5.48 -9.46 -6.88
CA LEU A 97 -5.82 -9.48 -8.30
C LEU A 97 -7.33 -9.42 -8.46
N ASP A 98 -7.80 -8.60 -9.40
CA ASP A 98 -9.19 -8.64 -9.84
C ASP A 98 -9.45 -9.81 -10.81
N GLU A 99 -10.70 -9.94 -11.28
CA GLU A 99 -11.10 -10.99 -12.22
C GLU A 99 -10.34 -10.94 -13.56
N ASN A 100 -9.72 -9.80 -13.89
CA ASN A 100 -8.92 -9.61 -15.10
C ASN A 100 -7.41 -9.79 -14.85
N GLY A 101 -7.01 -10.22 -13.66
CA GLY A 101 -5.61 -10.38 -13.28
C GLY A 101 -4.87 -9.07 -13.09
N ARG A 102 -5.56 -7.98 -12.73
CA ARG A 102 -4.95 -6.68 -12.42
C ARG A 102 -4.86 -6.46 -10.92
N TRP A 103 -3.72 -5.95 -10.46
CA TRP A 103 -3.55 -5.59 -9.07
C TRP A 103 -4.44 -4.40 -8.68
N ARG A 104 -5.15 -4.54 -7.55
CA ARG A 104 -6.04 -3.52 -6.99
C ARG A 104 -5.88 -3.44 -5.48
N ILE A 105 -5.96 -2.22 -4.95
CA ILE A 105 -6.13 -1.95 -3.52
C ILE A 105 -7.58 -2.27 -3.17
N THR A 106 -7.79 -3.16 -2.21
CA THR A 106 -9.15 -3.58 -1.83
C THR A 106 -9.74 -2.72 -0.73
N ASP A 107 -8.90 -2.15 0.13
CA ASP A 107 -9.30 -1.28 1.23
C ASP A 107 -8.11 -0.47 1.77
N VAL A 108 -8.36 0.48 2.66
CA VAL A 108 -7.35 1.07 3.56
C VAL A 108 -7.85 1.03 5.00
N ILE A 109 -7.07 0.40 5.86
CA ILE A 109 -7.39 0.13 7.26
C ILE A 109 -6.38 0.82 8.16
N ILE A 110 -6.85 1.42 9.26
CA ILE A 110 -5.99 2.04 10.27
C ILE A 110 -5.75 1.04 11.41
N VAL A 111 -4.49 0.70 11.63
CA VAL A 111 -4.06 -0.12 12.78
C VAL A 111 -3.38 0.78 13.81
N LYS A 112 -3.88 0.75 15.04
CA LYS A 112 -3.32 1.51 16.17
C LYS A 112 -2.54 0.55 17.07
N VAL A 113 -1.25 0.81 17.23
CA VAL A 113 -0.38 0.07 18.14
C VAL A 113 -0.04 0.99 19.30
N ARG A 114 -0.39 0.58 20.53
CA ARG A 114 0.07 1.27 21.75
C ARG A 114 1.48 0.79 22.07
N GLY A 115 2.40 1.73 22.29
CA GLY A 115 3.64 1.43 22.99
C GLY A 115 3.30 0.87 24.37
N ARG A 116 3.90 -0.27 24.73
CA ARG A 116 3.84 -0.78 26.10
C ARG A 116 4.70 0.08 27.01
#